data_AF-A0AAN7VMX9-F1
#
_entry.id   AF-A0AAN7VMX9-F1
#
_cell.length_a   1.000
_cell.length_b   1.000
_cell.length_c   1.000
_cell.angle_alpha   90.00
_cell.angle_beta   90.00
_cell.angle_gamma   90.00
#
_symmetry.space_group_name_H-M   'P 1'
#
loop_
_entity.id
_entity.type
_entity.pdbx_description
1 polymer ?
#
loop_
_entity_poly.entity_id
_entity_poly.type
_entity_poly.pdbx_seq_one_letter_code
_entity_poly.pdbx_strand_id
1 'polypeptide(L)'
;MDKQFITELLELYAQLPAVSNINSVEYKNKILKSKSYEKLIKKCQEYEPNADRSFVTKKINSLRTNFRKEHNKKIKSVENDAEVYVPRLWYYNLLLFTCEQHKDKSEDSLSSFQNEEQATDKDTKRTVQSVDDIHGGIGKNVAHKLRGMRNEQKIIAEKIINDVLYHGQLNNLSVVSHLQL
;
A
#
# COMPACT_ATOMS: atom_id res chain seq x y z
N MET A 1 -10.74 22.24 0.49
CA MET A 1 -11.70 21.55 1.36
C MET A 1 -11.53 22.11 2.74
N ASP A 2 -12.60 22.63 3.31
CA ASP A 2 -12.59 23.12 4.68
C ASP A 2 -12.56 21.96 5.70
N LYS A 3 -12.49 22.34 6.99
CA LYS A 3 -12.40 21.39 8.10
C LYS A 3 -13.66 20.52 8.21
N GLN A 4 -14.85 21.10 8.02
CA GLN A 4 -16.12 20.39 8.17
C GLN A 4 -16.24 19.27 7.12
N PHE A 5 -15.93 19.61 5.87
CA PHE A 5 -15.94 18.66 4.77
C PHE A 5 -15.00 17.46 5.02
N ILE A 6 -13.76 17.74 5.47
CA ILE A 6 -12.77 16.68 5.72
C ILE A 6 -13.22 15.79 6.89
N THR A 7 -13.85 16.35 7.92
CA THR A 7 -14.43 15.57 9.02
C THR A 7 -15.46 14.58 8.49
N GLU A 8 -16.46 15.06 7.75
CA GLU A 8 -17.54 14.22 7.22
C GLU A 8 -17.02 13.16 6.23
N LEU A 9 -16.02 13.51 5.41
CA LEU A 9 -15.35 12.56 4.52
C LEU A 9 -14.65 11.44 5.29
N LEU A 10 -13.94 11.77 6.37
CA LEU A 10 -13.22 10.79 7.19
C LEU A 10 -14.17 9.92 8.01
N GLU A 11 -15.26 10.48 8.52
CA GLU A 11 -16.31 9.73 9.21
C GLU A 11 -17.00 8.74 8.27
N LEU A 12 -17.36 9.17 7.06
CA LEU A 12 -17.90 8.28 6.03
C LEU A 12 -16.88 7.17 5.68
N TYR A 13 -15.61 7.52 5.53
CA TYR A 13 -14.55 6.54 5.27
C TYR A 13 -14.42 5.49 6.39
N ALA A 14 -14.52 5.90 7.66
CA ALA A 14 -14.48 5.00 8.80
C ALA A 14 -15.63 3.97 8.78
N GLN A 15 -16.82 4.36 8.31
CA GLN A 15 -18.00 3.50 8.20
C GLN A 15 -17.97 2.52 7.02
N LEU A 16 -16.92 2.53 6.18
CA LEU A 16 -16.84 1.70 4.97
C LEU A 16 -15.70 0.67 5.03
N PRO A 17 -15.84 -0.45 5.78
CA PRO A 17 -14.82 -1.48 5.92
C PRO A 17 -14.23 -1.99 4.61
N ALA A 18 -15.05 -2.06 3.56
CA ALA A 18 -14.63 -2.51 2.23
C ALA A 18 -13.48 -1.67 1.61
N VAL A 19 -13.25 -0.45 2.11
CA VAL A 19 -12.16 0.44 1.68
C VAL A 19 -11.26 0.89 2.82
N SER A 20 -11.68 0.77 4.08
CA SER A 20 -10.94 1.26 5.25
C SER A 20 -10.34 0.17 6.14
N ASN A 21 -10.77 -1.09 6.01
CA ASN A 21 -10.30 -2.19 6.86
C ASN A 21 -9.79 -3.38 6.04
N ILE A 22 -8.47 -3.51 5.93
CA ILE A 22 -7.81 -4.57 5.14
C ILE A 22 -8.08 -5.99 5.65
N ASN A 23 -8.44 -6.13 6.93
CA ASN A 23 -8.70 -7.41 7.58
C ASN A 23 -10.16 -7.86 7.41
N SER A 24 -11.04 -6.98 6.93
CA SER A 24 -12.46 -7.26 6.78
C SER A 24 -12.73 -8.14 5.55
N VAL A 25 -13.77 -8.97 5.62
CA VAL A 25 -14.20 -9.80 4.49
C VAL A 25 -14.71 -8.94 3.33
N GLU A 26 -15.31 -7.80 3.65
CA GLU A 26 -15.81 -6.80 2.71
C GLU A 26 -14.67 -6.18 1.88
N TYR A 27 -13.48 -6.03 2.45
CA TYR A 27 -12.33 -5.47 1.73
C TYR A 27 -11.85 -6.34 0.56
N LYS A 28 -12.07 -7.66 0.68
CA LYS A 28 -11.81 -8.64 -0.39
C LYS A 28 -12.92 -8.65 -1.44
N ASN A 29 -14.11 -8.12 -1.12
CA ASN A 29 -15.26 -8.11 -2.02
C ASN A 29 -15.20 -6.90 -2.98
N LYS A 30 -14.88 -7.16 -4.25
CA LYS A 30 -14.77 -6.14 -5.30
C LYS A 30 -16.05 -5.32 -5.50
N ILE A 31 -17.23 -5.93 -5.33
CA ILE A 31 -18.53 -5.26 -5.51
C ILE A 31 -18.77 -4.27 -4.37
N LEU A 32 -18.57 -4.71 -3.12
CA LEU A 32 -18.71 -3.84 -1.94
C LEU A 32 -17.70 -2.69 -1.98
N LYS A 33 -16.49 -2.97 -2.47
CA LYS A 33 -15.45 -1.96 -2.68
C LYS A 33 -15.88 -0.90 -3.69
N SER A 34 -16.45 -1.30 -4.84
CA SER A 34 -17.00 -0.37 -5.84
C SER A 34 -18.09 0.51 -5.23
N LYS A 35 -19.09 -0.10 -4.57
CA LYS A 35 -20.19 0.63 -3.92
C LYS A 35 -19.72 1.61 -2.84
N SER A 36 -18.67 1.25 -2.10
CA SER A 36 -18.07 2.13 -1.09
C SER A 36 -17.37 3.32 -1.73
N TYR A 37 -16.63 3.10 -2.82
CA TYR A 37 -16.03 4.19 -3.59
C TYR A 37 -17.08 5.11 -4.20
N GLU A 38 -18.21 4.60 -4.69
CA GLU A 38 -19.31 5.44 -5.21
C GLU A 38 -19.83 6.41 -4.14
N LYS A 39 -19.99 5.97 -2.88
CA LYS A 39 -20.39 6.85 -1.77
C LYS A 39 -19.35 7.95 -1.51
N LEU A 40 -18.06 7.59 -1.49
CA LEU A 40 -16.98 8.55 -1.27
C LEU A 40 -16.83 9.55 -2.43
N ILE A 41 -17.03 9.10 -3.66
CA ILE A 41 -17.04 9.95 -4.85
C ILE A 41 -18.17 10.98 -4.74
N LYS A 42 -19.40 10.54 -4.45
CA LYS A 42 -20.53 11.45 -4.25
C LYS A 42 -20.22 12.51 -3.20
N LYS A 43 -19.61 12.12 -2.07
CA LYS A 43 -19.19 13.08 -1.05
C LYS A 43 -18.17 14.08 -1.58
N CYS A 44 -17.14 13.62 -2.30
CA CYS A 44 -16.14 14.51 -2.92
C CYS A 44 -16.73 15.43 -3.99
N GLN A 45 -17.79 15.03 -4.68
CA GLN A 45 -18.47 15.83 -5.70
C GLN A 45 -19.21 17.05 -5.13
N GLU A 46 -19.52 17.07 -3.83
CA GLU A 46 -20.06 18.26 -3.15
C GLU A 46 -19.05 19.41 -3.10
N TYR A 47 -17.75 19.12 -3.20
CA TYR A 47 -16.67 20.11 -3.18
C TYR A 47 -15.98 20.25 -4.55
N GLU A 48 -15.77 19.15 -5.27
CA GLU A 48 -15.12 19.09 -6.58
C GLU A 48 -16.01 18.29 -7.54
N PRO A 49 -16.84 18.94 -8.38
CA PRO A 49 -17.86 18.27 -9.19
C PRO A 49 -17.33 17.15 -10.11
N ASN A 50 -16.07 17.26 -10.55
CA ASN A 50 -15.41 16.27 -11.40
C ASN A 50 -14.64 15.20 -10.61
N ALA A 51 -14.80 15.16 -9.29
CA ALA A 51 -14.14 14.15 -8.46
C ALA A 51 -14.49 12.75 -8.94
N ASP A 52 -13.46 11.97 -9.19
CA ASP A 52 -13.53 10.59 -9.62
C ASP A 52 -12.87 9.67 -8.59
N ARG A 53 -12.78 8.38 -8.92
CA ARG A 53 -12.14 7.40 -8.03
C ARG A 53 -10.66 7.73 -7.77
N SER A 54 -9.96 8.27 -8.76
CA SER A 54 -8.55 8.65 -8.65
C SER A 54 -8.39 9.79 -7.65
N PHE A 55 -9.24 10.81 -7.75
CA PHE A 55 -9.28 11.94 -6.82
C PHE A 55 -9.52 11.49 -5.38
N VAL A 56 -10.56 10.68 -5.14
CA VAL A 56 -10.88 10.15 -3.80
C VAL A 56 -9.70 9.35 -3.24
N THR A 57 -9.12 8.46 -4.05
CA THR A 57 -8.01 7.59 -3.62
C THR A 57 -6.79 8.43 -3.24
N LYS A 58 -6.41 9.40 -4.09
CA LYS A 58 -5.29 10.32 -3.81
C LYS A 58 -5.55 11.14 -2.56
N LYS A 59 -6.78 11.65 -2.40
CA LYS A 59 -7.15 12.47 -1.25
C LYS A 59 -7.08 11.70 0.07
N ILE A 60 -7.68 10.51 0.12
CA ILE A 60 -7.63 9.64 1.30
C ILE A 60 -6.20 9.22 1.60
N ASN A 61 -5.42 8.83 0.58
CA ASN A 61 -4.02 8.46 0.78
C ASN A 61 -3.18 9.61 1.34
N SER A 62 -3.34 10.84 0.82
CA SER A 62 -2.66 12.02 1.37
C SER A 62 -2.98 12.24 2.86
N LEU A 63 -4.27 12.15 3.23
CA LEU A 63 -4.71 12.27 4.63
C LEU A 63 -4.10 11.17 5.52
N ARG A 64 -4.10 9.92 5.04
CA ARG A 64 -3.52 8.76 5.74
C ARG A 64 -2.01 8.86 5.89
N THR A 65 -1.28 9.34 4.87
CA THR A 65 0.17 9.54 4.93
C THR A 65 0.53 10.58 5.99
N ASN A 66 -0.18 11.71 6.02
CA ASN A 66 0.01 12.74 7.04
C ASN A 66 -0.28 12.20 8.45
N PHE A 67 -1.37 11.46 8.61
CA PHE A 67 -1.70 10.79 9.86
C PHE A 67 -0.60 9.81 10.28
N ARG A 68 -0.11 8.95 9.39
CA ARG A 68 0.97 7.99 9.68
C ARG A 68 2.25 8.69 10.15
N LYS A 69 2.65 9.76 9.46
CA LYS A 69 3.82 10.56 9.85
C LYS A 69 3.65 11.15 11.25
N GLU A 70 2.47 11.65 11.57
CA GLU A 70 2.16 12.18 12.89
C GLU A 70 2.10 11.08 13.96
N HIS A 71 1.48 9.94 13.65
CA HIS A 71 1.40 8.78 14.53
C HIS A 71 2.77 8.22 14.88
N ASN A 72 3.68 8.14 13.89
CA ASN A 72 5.05 7.69 14.11
C ASN A 72 5.84 8.60 15.07
N LYS A 73 5.56 9.91 15.13
CA LYS A 73 6.17 10.79 16.13
C LYS A 73 5.73 10.41 17.55
N LYS A 74 4.43 10.12 17.72
CA LYS A 74 3.89 9.64 19.00
C LYS A 74 4.51 8.31 19.42
N ILE A 75 4.54 7.31 18.53
CA ILE A 75 5.13 6.00 18.84
C ILE A 75 6.61 6.14 19.24
N LYS A 76 7.41 6.88 18.45
CA LYS A 76 8.82 7.11 18.77
C LYS A 76 9.04 7.84 20.09
N SER A 77 8.16 8.75 20.49
CA SER A 77 8.31 9.42 21.80
C SER A 77 8.16 8.46 22.97
N VAL A 78 7.27 7.47 22.83
CA VAL A 78 7.05 6.43 23.84
C VAL A 78 8.24 5.46 23.87
N GLU A 79 8.75 5.05 22.71
CA GLU A 79 9.90 4.13 22.61
C GLU A 79 11.20 4.70 23.19
N ASN A 80 11.40 6.02 23.11
CA ASN A 80 12.61 6.68 23.60
C ASN A 80 12.52 7.12 25.07
N ASP A 81 11.47 6.67 25.80
CA ASP A 81 11.18 7.06 27.19
C ASP A 81 11.20 8.59 27.42
N ALA A 82 10.88 9.34 26.37
CA ALA A 82 10.79 10.78 26.37
C ALA A 82 9.36 11.20 26.76
N GLU A 83 9.17 12.49 27.03
CA GLU A 83 7.83 13.05 27.19
C GLU A 83 6.93 12.66 25.99
N VAL A 84 5.78 12.07 26.29
CA VAL A 84 4.88 11.53 25.27
C VAL A 84 4.41 12.65 24.34
N TYR A 85 4.79 12.54 23.08
CA TYR A 85 4.41 13.50 22.06
C TYR A 85 2.89 13.50 21.85
N VAL A 86 2.28 14.68 21.98
CA VAL A 86 0.86 14.90 21.71
C VAL A 86 0.67 15.30 20.23
N PRO A 87 -0.02 14.49 19.42
CA PRO A 87 -0.31 14.81 18.02
C PRO A 87 -1.02 16.16 17.87
N ARG A 88 -0.56 16.97 16.91
CA ARG A 88 -1.14 18.29 16.59
C ARG A 88 -2.04 18.27 15.36
N LEU A 89 -2.08 17.13 14.65
CA LEU A 89 -2.93 16.96 13.48
C LEU A 89 -4.40 16.98 13.89
N TRP A 90 -5.15 17.98 13.43
CA TRP A 90 -6.49 18.25 13.93
C TRP A 90 -7.50 17.10 13.68
N TYR A 91 -7.28 16.28 12.65
CA TYR A 91 -8.10 15.09 12.33
C TYR A 91 -7.49 13.79 12.84
N TYR A 92 -6.49 13.84 13.73
CA TYR A 92 -5.75 12.66 14.19
C TYR A 92 -6.68 11.55 14.72
N ASN A 93 -7.64 11.90 15.58
CA ASN A 93 -8.56 10.94 16.18
C ASN A 93 -9.49 10.28 15.16
N LEU A 94 -9.81 10.98 14.05
CA LEU A 94 -10.69 10.45 13.00
C LEU A 94 -10.05 9.33 12.18
N LEU A 95 -8.72 9.18 12.22
CA LEU A 95 -7.99 8.13 11.52
C LEU A 95 -7.32 7.10 12.46
N LEU A 96 -7.44 7.28 13.78
CA LEU A 96 -6.82 6.38 14.77
C LEU A 96 -7.31 4.94 14.62
N PHE A 97 -8.58 4.75 14.25
CA PHE A 97 -9.19 3.44 13.99
C PHE A 97 -8.42 2.62 12.95
N THR A 98 -7.69 3.26 12.03
CA THR A 98 -6.91 2.55 10.99
C THR A 98 -5.69 1.81 11.55
N CYS A 99 -5.19 2.21 12.73
CA CYS A 99 -4.09 1.53 13.43
C CYS A 99 -4.58 0.49 14.43
N GLU A 100 -5.73 0.71 15.05
CA GLU A 100 -6.29 -0.18 16.09
C GLU A 100 -6.74 -1.54 15.53
N GLN A 101 -7.04 -1.60 14.23
CA GLN A 101 -7.38 -2.83 13.51
C GLN A 101 -6.26 -3.91 13.50
N HIS A 102 -5.06 -3.60 14.03
CA HIS A 102 -3.93 -4.52 14.12
C HIS A 102 -3.69 -5.11 15.52
N LYS A 103 -4.46 -4.71 16.54
CA LYS A 103 -4.19 -5.09 17.94
C LYS A 103 -4.64 -6.51 18.34
N ASP A 104 -5.48 -7.18 17.57
CA ASP A 104 -5.97 -8.53 17.90
C ASP A 104 -5.05 -9.69 17.46
N LYS A 105 -3.83 -9.39 16.98
CA LYS A 105 -2.83 -10.41 16.65
C LYS A 105 -1.46 -9.99 17.16
N SER A 106 -1.18 -10.32 18.42
CA SER A 106 0.13 -10.28 19.12
C SER A 106 0.85 -8.91 19.17
N GLU A 107 1.30 -8.54 20.37
CA GLU A 107 1.96 -7.28 20.74
C GLU A 107 3.33 -7.00 20.07
N ASP A 108 3.69 -7.64 18.95
CA ASP A 108 5.04 -7.58 18.38
C ASP A 108 5.12 -7.00 16.94
N SER A 109 4.02 -6.46 16.40
CA SER A 109 3.94 -6.08 14.96
C SER A 109 4.02 -4.59 14.64
N LEU A 110 4.41 -3.72 15.57
CA LEU A 110 4.58 -2.28 15.31
C LEU A 110 5.78 -1.95 14.38
N SER A 111 6.65 -2.93 14.10
CA SER A 111 7.76 -2.81 13.16
C SER A 111 7.33 -2.93 11.68
N SER A 112 6.11 -3.37 11.38
CA SER A 112 5.67 -3.67 10.00
C SER A 112 5.29 -2.44 9.16
N PHE A 113 5.40 -1.21 9.67
CA PHE A 113 5.01 -0.01 8.95
C PHE A 113 6.12 0.62 8.09
N GLN A 114 7.33 0.06 8.11
CA GLN A 114 8.41 0.40 7.19
C GLN A 114 8.24 -0.40 5.89
N ASN A 115 7.52 0.13 4.88
CA ASN A 115 7.75 -0.09 3.44
C ASN A 115 6.58 0.40 2.56
N GLU A 116 6.11 1.63 2.77
CA GLU A 116 5.32 2.33 1.74
C GLU A 116 5.72 3.81 1.69
N GLU A 117 6.98 4.08 1.32
CA GLU A 117 7.36 5.38 0.78
C GLU A 117 8.49 5.16 -0.25
N GLN A 118 8.30 5.73 -1.45
CA GLN A 118 9.07 5.64 -2.72
C GLN A 118 8.61 4.50 -3.67
N ALA A 119 8.05 4.75 -4.86
CA ALA A 119 8.25 5.86 -5.79
C ALA A 119 6.96 6.24 -6.55
N THR A 120 6.64 7.53 -6.57
CA THR A 120 5.86 8.17 -7.63
C THR A 120 6.69 9.32 -8.15
N ASP A 121 7.31 9.17 -9.31
CA ASP A 121 7.06 10.03 -10.49
C ASP A 121 7.90 9.55 -11.68
N LYS A 122 7.22 9.18 -12.78
CA LYS A 122 7.50 9.55 -14.17
C LYS A 122 6.72 8.65 -15.12
N ASP A 123 5.57 9.19 -15.52
CA ASP A 123 4.98 9.17 -16.85
C ASP A 123 5.44 8.08 -17.84
N THR A 124 4.56 7.11 -18.12
CA THR A 124 4.22 6.67 -19.48
C THR A 124 2.91 5.88 -19.44
N LYS A 125 1.90 6.40 -20.15
CA LYS A 125 0.68 5.69 -20.56
C LYS A 125 0.93 4.20 -20.86
N ARG A 126 0.16 3.32 -20.23
CA ARG A 126 -0.57 2.25 -20.93
C ARG A 126 -1.60 1.59 -20.02
N THR A 127 -2.84 1.69 -20.46
CA THR A 127 -3.94 0.75 -20.26
C THR A 127 -3.45 -0.70 -20.21
N VAL A 128 -3.99 -1.52 -19.30
CA VAL A 128 -4.55 -2.87 -19.51
C VAL A 128 -4.64 -3.61 -18.18
N GLN A 129 -5.80 -4.23 -17.97
CA GLN A 129 -6.16 -5.11 -16.87
C GLN A 129 -5.28 -6.36 -16.76
N SER A 130 -5.25 -6.92 -15.55
CA SER A 130 -5.27 -8.37 -15.26
C SER A 130 -4.14 -9.26 -15.80
N VAL A 131 -2.91 -9.09 -15.29
CA VAL A 131 -1.84 -10.12 -15.44
C VAL A 131 -1.15 -10.49 -14.10
N ASP A 132 -1.45 -9.79 -12.99
CA ASP A 132 -0.75 -9.98 -11.71
C ASP A 132 -0.90 -11.35 -11.06
N ASP A 133 -1.93 -12.13 -11.41
CA ASP A 133 -2.16 -13.45 -10.79
C ASP A 133 -1.27 -14.57 -11.36
N ILE A 134 -0.71 -14.40 -12.56
CA ILE A 134 0.03 -15.49 -13.24
C ILE A 134 1.52 -15.47 -12.84
N HIS A 135 2.07 -14.30 -12.51
CA HIS A 135 3.49 -14.11 -12.18
C HIS A 135 3.74 -13.69 -10.71
N GLY A 136 2.70 -13.38 -9.95
CA GLY A 136 2.82 -12.80 -8.60
C GLY A 136 3.45 -13.73 -7.55
N GLY A 137 3.32 -15.05 -7.71
CA GLY A 137 3.89 -16.03 -6.77
C GLY A 137 5.40 -16.17 -6.89
N ILE A 138 5.90 -16.35 -8.13
CA ILE A 138 7.32 -16.56 -8.41
C ILE A 138 8.12 -15.27 -8.14
N GLY A 139 7.63 -14.11 -8.60
CA GLY A 139 8.30 -12.83 -8.39
C GLY A 139 8.49 -12.49 -6.91
N LYS A 140 7.47 -12.74 -6.07
CA LYS A 140 7.57 -12.55 -4.61
C LYS A 140 8.59 -13.49 -3.96
N ASN A 141 8.60 -14.76 -4.34
CA ASN A 141 9.54 -15.75 -3.79
C ASN A 141 10.99 -15.44 -4.17
N VAL A 142 11.23 -15.10 -5.45
CA VAL A 142 12.55 -14.69 -5.96
C VAL A 142 13.04 -13.44 -5.21
N ALA A 143 12.20 -12.42 -5.08
CA ALA A 143 12.54 -11.21 -4.34
C ALA A 143 12.89 -11.49 -2.87
N HIS A 144 12.14 -12.38 -2.20
CA HIS A 144 12.43 -12.77 -0.82
C HIS A 144 13.80 -13.46 -0.70
N LYS A 145 14.10 -14.39 -1.60
CA LYS A 145 15.39 -15.11 -1.61
C LYS A 145 16.57 -14.19 -1.92
N LEU A 146 16.45 -13.30 -2.91
CA LEU A 146 17.51 -12.32 -3.24
C LEU A 146 17.81 -11.38 -2.07
N ARG A 147 16.81 -11.03 -1.25
CA ARG A 147 17.03 -10.21 -0.03
C ARG A 147 17.79 -10.95 1.07
N GLY A 148 17.70 -12.28 1.12
CA GLY A 148 18.41 -13.12 2.08
C GLY A 148 19.81 -13.56 1.64
N MET A 149 20.21 -13.29 0.41
CA MET A 149 21.54 -13.66 -0.11
C MET A 149 22.62 -12.65 0.29
N ARG A 150 23.86 -13.12 0.46
CA ARG A 150 25.05 -12.24 0.54
C ARG A 150 25.20 -11.46 -0.77
N ASN A 151 25.71 -10.23 -0.71
CA ASN A 151 25.76 -9.32 -1.86
C ASN A 151 26.42 -9.93 -3.11
N GLU A 152 27.53 -10.67 -2.95
CA GLU A 152 28.21 -11.34 -4.08
C GLU A 152 27.31 -12.36 -4.78
N GLN A 153 26.63 -13.21 -3.99
CA GLN A 153 25.71 -14.22 -4.50
C GLN A 153 24.48 -13.60 -5.14
N LYS A 154 23.99 -12.48 -4.56
CA LYS A 154 22.87 -11.73 -5.10
C LYS A 154 23.16 -11.17 -6.49
N ILE A 155 24.34 -10.57 -6.69
CA ILE A 155 24.76 -10.03 -8.00
C ILE A 155 24.81 -11.14 -9.06
N ILE A 156 25.37 -12.30 -8.71
CA ILE A 156 25.46 -13.45 -9.61
C ILE A 156 24.07 -14.00 -9.93
N ALA A 157 23.21 -14.18 -8.91
CA ALA A 157 21.85 -14.66 -9.09
C ALA A 157 21.01 -13.71 -9.96
N GLU A 158 21.11 -12.39 -9.75
CA GLU A 158 20.42 -11.39 -10.57
C GLU A 158 20.84 -11.45 -12.03
N LYS A 159 22.14 -11.58 -12.31
CA LYS A 159 22.64 -11.76 -13.68
C LYS A 159 22.04 -13.01 -14.34
N ILE A 160 22.10 -14.16 -13.67
CA ILE A 160 21.58 -15.42 -14.22
C ILE A 160 20.08 -15.35 -14.49
N ILE A 161 19.31 -14.77 -13.56
CA ILE A 161 17.87 -14.58 -13.75
C ILE A 161 17.60 -13.70 -14.97
N ASN A 162 18.34 -12.60 -15.13
CA ASN A 162 18.22 -11.71 -16.28
C ASN A 162 18.58 -12.41 -17.59
N ASP A 163 19.65 -13.21 -17.61
CA ASP A 163 20.08 -13.97 -18.79
C ASP A 163 18.99 -14.98 -19.20
N VAL A 164 18.41 -15.71 -18.25
CA VAL A 164 17.29 -16.63 -18.51
C VAL A 164 16.09 -15.89 -19.07
N LEU A 165 15.71 -14.75 -18.49
CA LEU A 165 14.58 -13.94 -18.97
C LEU A 165 14.84 -13.38 -20.37
N TYR A 166 16.06 -12.92 -20.65
CA TYR A 166 16.49 -12.45 -21.96
C TYR A 166 16.38 -13.55 -23.02
N HIS A 167 16.90 -14.75 -22.75
CA HIS A 167 16.76 -15.88 -23.66
C HIS A 167 15.30 -16.33 -23.82
N GLY A 168 14.48 -16.23 -22.78
CA GLY A 168 13.04 -16.48 -22.85
C GLY A 168 12.31 -15.53 -23.77
N GLN A 169 12.63 -14.23 -23.70
CA GLN A 169 12.04 -13.20 -24.56
C GLN A 169 12.41 -13.39 -26.04
N LEU A 170 13.57 -13.98 -26.33
CA LEU A 170 14.00 -14.34 -27.67
C LEU A 170 13.43 -15.68 -28.18
N ASN A 171 12.58 -16.35 -27.39
CA ASN A 171 12.08 -17.72 -27.67
C ASN A 171 13.21 -18.76 -27.84
N ASN A 172 14.35 -18.56 -27.17
CA ASN A 172 15.52 -19.44 -27.24
C ASN A 172 15.55 -20.48 -26.10
N LEU A 173 14.58 -20.44 -25.18
CA LEU A 173 14.46 -21.43 -24.12
C LEU A 173 13.76 -22.69 -24.63
N SER A 174 14.31 -23.85 -24.27
CA SER A 174 13.76 -25.15 -24.58
C SER A 174 13.84 -26.06 -23.35
N VAL A 175 13.23 -27.25 -23.42
CA VAL A 175 13.26 -28.21 -22.32
C VAL A 175 14.68 -28.72 -22.00
N VAL A 176 15.61 -28.61 -22.97
CA VAL A 176 17.02 -28.99 -22.79
C VAL A 176 17.91 -27.84 -22.31
N SER A 177 17.35 -26.64 -22.15
CA SER A 177 18.09 -25.48 -21.63
C SER A 177 18.48 -25.73 -20.17
N HIS A 178 19.76 -25.57 -19.86
CA HIS A 178 20.31 -25.74 -18.52
C HIS A 178 21.23 -24.58 -18.16
N LEU A 179 21.35 -24.30 -16.87
CA LEU A 179 22.31 -23.34 -16.35
C LEU A 179 23.69 -23.99 -16.25
N GLN A 180 24.72 -23.29 -16.72
CA GLN A 180 26.12 -23.63 -16.45
C GLN A 180 26.59 -22.71 -15.33
N LEU A 181 26.88 -23.29 -14.16
CA LEU A 181 27.32 -22.59 -12.95
C LEU A 181 28.74 -22.97 -12.60
#